data_AF-A0A7S2GRS8-F1
#
_entry.id   AF-A0A7S2GRS8-F1
#
_cell.length_a   1.000
_cell.length_b   1.000
_cell.length_c   1.000
_cell.angle_alpha   90.00
_cell.angle_beta   90.00
_cell.angle_gamma   90.00
#
_symmetry.space_group_name_H-M   'P 1'
#
loop_
_entity.id
_entity.type
_entity.pdbx_description
1 polymer ?
#
loop_
_entity_poly.entity_id
_entity_poly.type
_entity_poly.pdbx_seq_one_letter_code
_entity_poly.pdbx_strand_id
1 'polypeptide(L)'
;ADAVETLEDGSTPELPQAIAPTGPVEDSGSYYVVAGWNCWTLQDKMKKDDDAPGTHYMEVKMLWEGGDFQIVRDADWSQAIHPEFFGATDGSSLAGPDDYSHGLTWHLQAQVGDVFRIEFSRKFEEGEESRNLSWMLLRNEPLTTEEFKESRRSSYYLVGTMETGRDQRLRMELDKARRMYVVTFEIGRAGGED
;
A
#
# COMPACT_ATOMS: atom_id res chain seq x y z
N ALA A 1 -67.53 8.72 -6.21
CA ALA A 1 -67.55 9.31 -4.88
C ALA A 1 -66.58 8.50 -4.05
N ASP A 2 -65.35 8.98 -3.93
CA ASP A 2 -64.59 8.88 -2.69
C ASP A 2 -63.55 9.99 -2.72
N ALA A 3 -63.54 10.74 -1.63
CA ALA A 3 -63.05 12.10 -1.55
C ALA A 3 -61.52 12.15 -1.52
N VAL A 4 -60.97 13.09 -2.29
CA VAL A 4 -59.58 13.56 -2.14
C VAL A 4 -59.57 14.48 -0.93
N GLU A 5 -59.03 14.01 0.20
CA GLU A 5 -58.80 14.84 1.38
C GLU A 5 -57.48 15.60 1.18
N THR A 6 -57.60 16.83 0.67
CA THR A 6 -56.50 17.79 0.60
C THR A 6 -56.24 18.36 2.00
N LEU A 7 -55.05 18.10 2.55
CA LEU A 7 -54.58 18.81 3.74
C LEU A 7 -54.22 20.25 3.35
N GLU A 8 -54.97 21.20 3.90
CA GLU A 8 -54.80 22.65 3.77
C GLU A 8 -53.72 23.15 4.74
N ASP A 9 -52.46 23.03 4.34
CA ASP A 9 -51.35 23.80 4.90
C ASP A 9 -50.19 23.67 3.91
N GLY A 10 -49.82 24.76 3.23
CA GLY A 10 -48.72 24.81 2.26
C GLY A 10 -47.32 24.59 2.85
N SER A 11 -47.20 23.90 3.98
CA SER A 11 -45.94 23.56 4.61
C SER A 11 -45.39 22.25 4.05
N THR A 12 -44.36 22.35 3.22
CA THR A 12 -43.53 21.22 2.82
C THR A 12 -42.94 20.59 4.09
N PRO A 13 -43.07 19.27 4.33
CA PRO A 13 -42.37 18.65 5.44
C PRO A 13 -40.86 18.78 5.18
N GLU A 14 -40.15 19.54 6.01
CA GLU A 14 -38.69 19.56 5.99
C GLU A 14 -38.22 18.12 6.25
N LEU A 15 -37.55 17.54 5.25
CA LEU A 15 -36.79 16.31 5.43
C LEU A 15 -35.85 16.52 6.62
N PRO A 16 -35.79 15.59 7.60
CA PRO A 16 -34.86 15.73 8.71
C PRO A 16 -33.46 15.95 8.15
N GLN A 17 -32.87 17.11 8.47
CA GLN A 17 -31.50 17.43 8.08
C GLN A 17 -30.62 16.27 8.54
N ALA A 18 -30.06 15.55 7.56
CA ALA A 18 -29.14 14.45 7.84
C ALA A 18 -28.06 15.02 8.75
N ILE A 19 -27.95 14.47 9.97
CA ILE A 19 -26.90 14.82 10.90
C ILE A 19 -25.60 14.43 10.20
N ALA A 20 -24.92 15.41 9.59
CA ALA A 20 -23.61 15.20 9.03
C ALA A 20 -22.70 14.75 10.18
N PRO A 21 -21.97 13.63 10.06
CA PRO A 21 -21.00 13.25 11.07
C PRO A 21 -19.93 14.36 11.13
N THR A 22 -19.96 15.16 12.19
CA THR A 22 -19.02 16.28 12.44
C THR A 22 -17.78 15.84 13.21
N GLY A 23 -17.60 14.53 13.43
CA GLY A 23 -16.40 13.97 14.03
C GLY A 23 -15.34 13.64 12.97
N PRO A 24 -14.05 13.61 13.34
CA PRO A 24 -13.00 13.08 12.46
C PRO A 24 -13.38 11.65 12.07
N VAL A 25 -13.46 11.37 10.78
CA VAL A 25 -13.65 10.00 10.30
C VAL A 25 -12.29 9.32 10.37
N GLU A 26 -12.14 8.38 11.31
CA GLU A 26 -10.92 7.59 11.40
C GLU A 26 -10.84 6.63 10.21
N ASP A 27 -9.71 6.66 9.50
CA ASP A 27 -9.42 5.64 8.50
C ASP A 27 -9.09 4.30 9.19
N SER A 28 -9.98 3.33 9.01
CA SER A 28 -9.82 1.98 9.55
C SER A 28 -8.91 1.08 8.71
N GLY A 29 -8.41 1.58 7.57
CA GLY A 29 -7.56 0.84 6.64
C GLY A 29 -6.27 0.31 7.26
N SER A 30 -5.76 -0.77 6.67
CA SER A 30 -4.42 -1.28 6.93
C SER A 30 -3.50 -0.92 5.77
N TYR A 31 -2.26 -0.54 6.06
CA TYR A 31 -1.32 -0.08 5.04
C TYR A 31 -0.10 -0.99 4.98
N TYR A 32 0.41 -1.21 3.78
CA TYR A 32 1.52 -2.12 3.50
C TYR A 32 2.55 -1.41 2.63
N VAL A 33 3.83 -1.59 2.94
CA VAL A 33 4.92 -1.16 2.05
C VAL A 33 5.17 -2.28 1.05
N VAL A 34 5.13 -1.97 -0.24
CA VAL A 34 5.55 -2.88 -1.31
C VAL A 34 6.74 -2.26 -2.02
N ALA A 35 7.80 -3.02 -2.22
CA ALA A 35 9.08 -2.46 -2.65
C ALA A 35 9.97 -3.45 -3.38
N GLY A 36 11.01 -2.95 -4.03
CA GLY A 36 12.04 -3.80 -4.63
C GLY A 36 12.64 -4.81 -3.63
N TRP A 37 12.91 -4.37 -2.40
CA TRP A 37 13.55 -5.19 -1.36
C TRP A 37 12.67 -6.29 -0.77
N ASN A 38 11.36 -6.13 -0.78
CA ASN A 38 10.41 -7.18 -0.40
C ASN A 38 9.74 -7.83 -1.62
N CYS A 39 10.30 -7.55 -2.81
CA CYS A 39 9.85 -8.07 -4.10
C CYS A 39 8.37 -7.79 -4.39
N TRP A 40 7.90 -6.61 -3.96
CA TRP A 40 6.54 -6.13 -4.17
C TRP A 40 5.49 -7.06 -3.55
N THR A 41 5.77 -7.59 -2.37
CA THR A 41 4.84 -8.48 -1.64
C THR A 41 4.06 -7.72 -0.58
N LEU A 42 2.82 -8.14 -0.31
CA LEU A 42 1.92 -7.50 0.67
C LEU A 42 2.13 -8.01 2.10
N GLN A 43 3.38 -8.31 2.47
CA GLN A 43 3.71 -8.89 3.78
C GLN A 43 4.10 -7.84 4.81
N ASP A 44 4.65 -6.71 4.35
CA ASP A 44 5.20 -5.67 5.22
C ASP A 44 4.14 -4.66 5.64
N LYS A 45 3.30 -5.06 6.61
CA LYS A 45 2.27 -4.22 7.20
C LYS A 45 2.87 -3.09 8.04
N MET A 46 2.45 -1.86 7.79
CA MET A 46 2.78 -0.69 8.60
C MET A 46 2.06 -0.75 9.97
N LYS A 47 2.76 -0.30 11.00
CA LYS A 47 2.22 -0.18 12.36
C LYS A 47 1.43 1.11 12.49
N LYS A 48 0.35 1.10 13.28
CA LYS A 48 -0.32 2.33 13.68
C LYS A 48 0.54 3.09 14.68
N ASP A 49 0.53 4.42 14.57
CA ASP A 49 1.12 5.29 15.58
C ASP A 49 0.04 5.64 16.62
N ASP A 50 0.22 5.18 17.85
CA ASP A 50 -0.74 5.41 18.93
C ASP A 50 -0.74 6.88 19.41
N ASP A 51 0.37 7.59 19.21
CA ASP A 51 0.53 8.99 19.59
C ASP A 51 0.07 9.97 18.49
N ALA A 52 -0.08 9.48 17.25
CA ALA A 52 -0.52 10.25 16.09
C ALA A 52 -1.65 9.53 15.32
N PRO A 53 -2.93 9.74 15.69
CA PRO A 53 -4.07 9.14 15.00
C PRO A 53 -4.04 9.42 13.49
N GLY A 54 -4.35 8.39 12.69
CA GLY A 54 -4.29 8.45 11.22
C GLY A 54 -2.88 8.34 10.63
N THR A 55 -1.84 8.14 11.46
CA THR A 55 -0.47 7.91 11.02
C THR A 55 -0.08 6.44 11.16
N HIS A 56 0.66 5.96 10.17
CA HIS A 56 1.21 4.62 10.10
C HIS A 56 2.69 4.66 9.74
N TYR A 57 3.48 3.74 10.30
CA TYR A 57 4.92 3.71 10.06
C TYR A 57 5.49 2.31 9.92
N MET A 58 6.63 2.22 9.26
CA MET A 58 7.47 1.02 9.18
C MET A 58 8.93 1.43 9.31
N GLU A 59 9.71 0.67 10.11
CA GLU A 59 11.16 0.74 10.06
C GLU A 59 11.69 -0.32 9.10
N VAL A 60 12.54 0.08 8.17
CA VAL A 60 13.19 -0.81 7.20
C VAL A 60 14.70 -0.65 7.28
N LYS A 61 15.41 -1.77 7.43
CA LYS A 61 16.87 -1.83 7.33
C LYS A 61 17.27 -2.22 5.91
N MET A 62 18.09 -1.40 5.29
CA MET A 62 18.48 -1.52 3.90
C MET A 62 19.65 -2.50 3.76
N LEU A 63 19.37 -3.67 3.19
CA LEU A 63 20.40 -4.68 2.91
C LEU A 63 21.16 -4.43 1.58
N TRP A 64 20.71 -3.43 0.83
CA TRP A 64 21.16 -3.04 -0.50
C TRP A 64 21.09 -1.51 -0.62
N GLU A 65 21.69 -0.98 -1.68
CA GLU A 65 21.66 0.45 -1.96
C GLU A 65 20.29 0.86 -2.50
N GLY A 66 19.58 1.67 -1.70
CA GLY A 66 18.29 2.24 -2.03
C GLY A 66 17.22 1.24 -2.47
N GLY A 67 16.17 1.76 -3.11
CA GLY A 67 15.14 0.96 -3.75
C GLY A 67 13.86 1.74 -4.00
N ASP A 68 13.01 1.16 -4.83
CA ASP A 68 11.71 1.74 -5.18
C ASP A 68 10.59 1.11 -4.36
N PHE A 69 9.59 1.89 -3.98
CA PHE A 69 8.45 1.42 -3.21
C PHE A 69 7.14 2.16 -3.51
N GLN A 70 6.04 1.57 -3.04
CA GLN A 70 4.69 2.11 -2.99
C GLN A 70 4.02 1.74 -1.65
N ILE A 71 2.86 2.32 -1.39
CA ILE A 71 1.99 1.95 -0.27
C ILE A 71 0.73 1.30 -0.83
N VAL A 72 0.29 0.19 -0.26
CA VAL A 72 -0.96 -0.48 -0.65
C VAL A 72 -1.91 -0.52 0.54
N ARG A 73 -3.16 -0.11 0.33
CA ARG A 73 -4.22 -0.17 1.34
C ARG A 73 -4.94 -1.52 1.31
N ASP A 74 -5.27 -2.04 2.49
CA ASP A 74 -6.03 -3.26 2.73
C ASP A 74 -5.52 -4.52 2.02
N ALA A 75 -4.22 -4.54 1.68
CA ALA A 75 -3.60 -5.58 0.87
C ALA A 75 -4.32 -5.80 -0.48
N ASP A 76 -4.83 -4.71 -1.07
CA ASP A 76 -5.53 -4.71 -2.35
C ASP A 76 -4.83 -3.78 -3.34
N TRP A 77 -4.28 -4.35 -4.41
CA TRP A 77 -3.58 -3.60 -5.45
C TRP A 77 -4.43 -2.56 -6.19
N SER A 78 -5.77 -2.68 -6.17
CA SER A 78 -6.64 -1.59 -6.66
C SER A 78 -6.75 -0.39 -5.73
N GLN A 79 -6.05 -0.43 -4.60
CA GLN A 79 -5.94 0.67 -3.64
C GLN A 79 -4.47 1.03 -3.40
N ALA A 80 -3.68 1.05 -4.48
CA ALA A 80 -2.29 1.47 -4.43
C ALA A 80 -2.19 3.00 -4.33
N ILE A 81 -1.31 3.45 -3.46
CA ILE A 81 -0.92 4.85 -3.29
C ILE A 81 0.50 4.96 -3.82
N HIS A 82 0.68 5.92 -4.72
CA HIS A 82 1.88 6.06 -5.52
C HIS A 82 2.13 7.55 -5.82
N PRO A 83 3.31 7.93 -6.32
CA PRO A 83 3.52 9.30 -6.78
C PRO A 83 2.74 9.61 -8.06
N GLU A 84 2.49 10.89 -8.31
CA GLU A 84 1.90 11.35 -9.58
C GLU A 84 2.85 11.21 -10.79
N PHE A 85 4.16 11.09 -10.55
CA PHE A 85 5.18 11.07 -11.60
C PHE A 85 6.34 10.11 -11.27
N PHE A 86 7.08 9.72 -12.31
CA PHE A 86 8.24 8.83 -12.21
C PHE A 86 9.42 9.50 -11.50
N GLY A 87 10.18 8.73 -10.72
CA GLY A 87 11.38 9.21 -10.04
C GLY A 87 11.08 10.15 -8.87
N ALA A 88 9.88 10.07 -8.31
CA ALA A 88 9.47 10.85 -7.15
C ALA A 88 10.33 10.53 -5.92
N THR A 89 10.68 11.58 -5.17
CA THR A 89 11.44 11.50 -3.92
C THR A 89 10.58 11.92 -2.74
N ASP A 90 11.20 12.05 -1.56
CA ASP A 90 10.52 12.48 -0.34
C ASP A 90 9.81 13.83 -0.56
N GLY A 91 8.59 13.96 -0.01
CA GLY A 91 7.73 15.13 -0.17
C GLY A 91 7.07 15.31 -1.55
N SER A 92 7.19 14.35 -2.47
CA SER A 92 6.46 14.40 -3.76
C SER A 92 4.94 14.26 -3.56
N SER A 93 4.15 14.65 -4.54
CA SER A 93 2.69 14.50 -4.52
C SER A 93 2.24 13.04 -4.45
N LEU A 94 1.06 12.81 -3.87
CA LEU A 94 0.44 11.50 -3.68
C LEU A 94 -0.80 11.36 -4.58
N ALA A 95 -0.86 10.28 -5.34
CA ALA A 95 -2.01 9.82 -6.13
C ALA A 95 -2.59 8.52 -5.54
N GLY A 96 -3.67 8.02 -6.14
CA GLY A 96 -4.44 6.88 -5.61
C GLY A 96 -5.32 7.26 -4.42
N PRO A 97 -5.87 6.30 -3.67
CA PRO A 97 -5.80 4.86 -3.92
C PRO A 97 -6.54 4.47 -5.20
N ASP A 98 -5.83 3.88 -6.16
CA ASP A 98 -6.38 3.37 -7.43
C ASP A 98 -5.51 2.24 -8.02
N ASP A 99 -5.85 1.78 -9.24
CA ASP A 99 -5.15 0.74 -9.99
C ASP A 99 -4.25 1.29 -11.13
N TYR A 100 -4.05 2.61 -11.23
CA TYR A 100 -3.21 3.26 -12.25
C TYR A 100 -1.73 3.39 -11.83
N SER A 101 -1.31 2.63 -10.83
CA SER A 101 0.00 2.75 -10.18
C SER A 101 1.17 2.12 -10.95
N HIS A 102 0.93 1.57 -12.15
CA HIS A 102 1.92 0.80 -12.90
C HIS A 102 3.21 1.59 -13.19
N GLY A 103 4.30 1.19 -12.54
CA GLY A 103 5.62 1.81 -12.68
C GLY A 103 5.82 3.14 -11.94
N LEU A 104 4.80 3.64 -11.24
CA LEU A 104 4.88 4.88 -10.47
C LEU A 104 5.35 4.58 -9.05
N THR A 105 6.61 4.86 -8.74
CA THR A 105 7.22 4.46 -7.47
C THR A 105 8.01 5.61 -6.86
N TRP A 106 8.03 5.66 -5.53
CA TRP A 106 8.97 6.53 -4.83
C TRP A 106 10.33 5.87 -4.77
N HIS A 107 11.37 6.67 -4.99
CA HIS A 107 12.75 6.22 -4.91
C HIS A 107 13.35 6.59 -3.55
N LEU A 108 13.68 5.57 -2.76
CA LEU A 108 14.39 5.72 -1.49
C LEU A 108 15.89 5.57 -1.74
N GLN A 109 16.64 6.66 -1.52
CA GLN A 109 18.10 6.63 -1.58
C GLN A 109 18.67 6.20 -0.23
N ALA A 110 19.43 5.12 -0.21
CA ALA A 110 20.04 4.59 1.01
C ALA A 110 21.39 3.92 0.75
N GLN A 111 22.21 3.88 1.78
CA GLN A 111 23.41 3.05 1.86
C GLN A 111 23.08 1.71 2.55
N VAL A 112 23.93 0.72 2.31
CA VAL A 112 23.82 -0.56 3.01
C VAL A 112 23.96 -0.34 4.52
N GLY A 113 23.01 -0.89 5.27
CA GLY A 113 22.93 -0.78 6.73
C GLY A 113 22.09 0.40 7.21
N ASP A 114 21.67 1.31 6.33
CA ASP A 114 20.77 2.39 6.74
C ASP A 114 19.44 1.84 7.23
N VAL A 115 18.90 2.44 8.28
CA VAL A 115 17.57 2.16 8.81
C VAL A 115 16.70 3.40 8.61
N PHE A 116 15.65 3.26 7.81
CA PHE A 116 14.68 4.31 7.54
C PHE A 116 13.38 4.08 8.29
N ARG A 117 12.74 5.15 8.73
CA ARG A 117 11.31 5.16 9.09
C ARG A 117 10.54 5.71 7.91
N ILE A 118 9.68 4.89 7.32
CA ILE A 118 8.68 5.31 6.33
C ILE A 118 7.40 5.61 7.10
N GLU A 119 6.81 6.78 6.90
CA GLU A 119 5.63 7.24 7.59
C GLU A 119 4.58 7.73 6.58
N PHE A 120 3.37 7.19 6.69
CA PHE A 120 2.23 7.56 5.88
C PHE A 120 1.10 8.02 6.80
N SER A 121 0.46 9.14 6.48
CA SER A 121 -0.72 9.62 7.19
C SER A 121 -1.88 9.89 6.24
N ARG A 122 -3.09 9.56 6.70
CA ARG A 122 -4.35 9.83 6.02
C ARG A 122 -5.40 10.23 7.05
N LYS A 123 -5.96 11.42 6.90
CA LYS A 123 -6.91 12.03 7.84
C LYS A 123 -8.09 12.61 7.10
N PHE A 124 -9.26 12.56 7.73
CA PHE A 124 -10.48 13.18 7.23
C PHE A 124 -10.98 14.20 8.25
N GLU A 125 -10.88 15.48 7.88
CA GLU A 125 -11.27 16.62 8.73
C GLU A 125 -12.25 17.48 7.94
N GLU A 126 -13.41 17.78 8.52
CA GLU A 126 -14.46 18.62 7.90
C GLU A 126 -14.89 18.19 6.48
N GLY A 127 -14.74 16.90 6.15
CA GLY A 127 -15.07 16.36 4.83
C GLY A 127 -13.93 16.47 3.80
N GLU A 128 -12.78 17.02 4.18
CA GLU A 128 -11.57 17.03 3.37
C GLU A 128 -10.59 15.93 3.79
N GLU A 129 -9.94 15.34 2.78
CA GLU A 129 -8.91 14.33 2.98
C GLU A 129 -7.52 14.98 2.96
N SER A 130 -6.73 14.77 4.01
CA SER A 130 -5.32 15.13 4.08
C SER A 130 -4.45 13.89 4.07
N ARG A 131 -3.42 13.88 3.22
CA ARG A 131 -2.49 12.76 3.06
C ARG A 131 -1.06 13.26 3.04
N ASN A 132 -0.17 12.51 3.68
CA ASN A 132 1.26 12.77 3.64
C ASN A 132 2.04 11.47 3.66
N LEU A 133 3.12 11.42 2.89
CA LEU A 133 4.12 10.36 2.95
C LEU A 133 5.48 11.00 3.15
N SER A 134 6.26 10.47 4.08
CA SER A 134 7.66 10.84 4.26
C SER A 134 8.51 9.65 4.67
N TRP A 135 9.82 9.75 4.47
CA TRP A 135 10.76 8.77 5.02
C TRP A 135 12.05 9.41 5.48
N MET A 136 12.52 9.02 6.65
CA MET A 136 13.69 9.61 7.29
C MET A 136 14.72 8.55 7.70
N LEU A 137 16.00 8.84 7.47
CA LEU A 137 17.10 8.04 7.99
C LEU A 137 17.14 8.16 9.52
N LEU A 138 16.98 7.04 10.21
CA LEU A 138 17.08 6.99 11.67
C LEU A 138 18.53 6.78 12.13
N ARG A 139 19.23 5.84 11.49
CA ARG A 139 20.55 5.35 11.90
C ARG A 139 21.19 4.52 10.79
N ASN A 140 22.49 4.26 10.90
CA ASN A 140 23.19 3.25 10.11
C ASN A 140 23.69 2.14 11.04
N GLU A 141 23.33 0.91 10.70
CA GLU A 141 23.72 -0.31 11.42
C GLU A 141 24.44 -1.25 10.45
N PRO A 142 25.72 -1.58 10.70
CA PRO A 142 26.42 -2.56 9.89
C PRO A 142 25.65 -3.88 9.78
N LEU A 143 25.68 -4.50 8.60
CA LEU A 143 25.05 -5.79 8.40
C LEU A 143 25.74 -6.86 9.26
N THR A 144 24.93 -7.66 9.93
CA THR A 144 25.36 -8.93 10.52
C THR A 144 25.78 -9.91 9.42
N THR A 145 26.51 -10.96 9.79
CA THR A 145 26.92 -12.00 8.85
C THR A 145 25.73 -12.67 8.16
N GLU A 146 24.59 -12.83 8.83
CA GLU A 146 23.40 -13.44 8.24
C GLU A 146 22.69 -12.49 7.28
N GLU A 147 22.51 -11.21 7.64
CA GLU A 147 21.97 -10.18 6.75
C GLU A 147 22.83 -10.01 5.49
N PHE A 148 24.16 -10.09 5.62
CA PHE A 148 25.07 -10.03 4.48
C PHE A 148 24.95 -11.25 3.55
N LYS A 149 24.68 -12.44 4.10
CA LYS A 149 24.41 -13.63 3.29
C LYS A 149 23.04 -13.53 2.61
N GLU A 150 22.05 -13.01 3.31
CA GLU A 150 20.72 -12.76 2.77
C GLU A 150 20.77 -11.75 1.63
N SER A 151 21.55 -10.68 1.76
CA SER A 151 21.66 -9.66 0.73
C SER A 151 22.27 -10.16 -0.59
N ARG A 152 23.02 -11.27 -0.52
CA ARG A 152 23.63 -11.97 -1.66
C ARG A 152 22.74 -13.06 -2.24
N ARG A 153 21.64 -13.41 -1.57
CA ARG A 153 20.80 -14.53 -1.98
C ARG A 153 19.87 -14.07 -3.11
N SER A 154 20.11 -14.60 -4.30
CA SER A 154 19.17 -14.43 -5.41
C SER A 154 17.81 -15.01 -5.02
N SER A 155 16.79 -14.17 -5.01
CA SER A 155 15.40 -14.59 -4.88
C SER A 155 14.77 -14.57 -6.26
N TYR A 156 14.10 -15.65 -6.63
CA TYR A 156 13.43 -15.80 -7.92
C TYR A 156 11.93 -15.77 -7.69
N TYR A 157 11.21 -15.12 -8.59
CA TYR A 157 9.76 -14.97 -8.53
C TYR A 157 9.18 -15.32 -9.88
N LEU A 158 8.03 -15.99 -9.87
CA LEU A 158 7.17 -16.06 -11.05
C LEU A 158 6.30 -14.81 -11.06
N VAL A 159 6.44 -14.01 -12.11
CA VAL A 159 5.61 -12.83 -12.36
C VAL A 159 4.59 -13.19 -13.42
N GLY A 160 3.31 -13.01 -13.13
CA GLY A 160 2.28 -13.22 -14.13
C GLY A 160 0.88 -13.01 -13.60
N THR A 161 -0.04 -12.96 -14.56
CA THR A 161 -1.46 -12.77 -14.35
C THR A 161 -2.14 -14.12 -14.20
N MET A 162 -1.98 -14.76 -13.03
CA MET A 162 -2.22 -16.22 -12.92
C MET A 162 -3.52 -16.63 -12.21
N GLU A 163 -4.22 -15.73 -11.50
CA GLU A 163 -5.51 -16.05 -10.86
C GLU A 163 -6.62 -15.01 -11.07
N THR A 164 -6.29 -13.72 -11.19
CA THR A 164 -7.30 -12.64 -11.10
C THR A 164 -7.24 -11.62 -12.23
N GLY A 165 -6.49 -11.86 -13.31
CA GLY A 165 -6.26 -10.83 -14.31
C GLY A 165 -5.23 -9.77 -13.87
N ARG A 166 -4.46 -10.03 -12.80
CA ARG A 166 -3.54 -9.07 -12.16
C ARG A 166 -2.15 -9.66 -11.98
N ASP A 167 -1.12 -8.84 -12.13
CA ASP A 167 0.27 -9.20 -11.87
C ASP A 167 0.46 -9.65 -10.42
N GLN A 168 0.72 -10.94 -10.24
CA GLN A 168 1.17 -11.50 -8.97
C GLN A 168 2.63 -11.88 -9.06
N ARG A 169 3.35 -11.72 -7.95
CA ARG A 169 4.74 -12.16 -7.80
C ARG A 169 4.79 -13.28 -6.78
N LEU A 170 4.91 -14.51 -7.26
CA LEU A 170 5.00 -15.69 -6.40
C LEU A 170 6.47 -16.04 -6.15
N ARG A 171 6.89 -16.03 -4.88
CA ARG A 171 8.26 -16.39 -4.49
C ARG A 171 8.52 -17.86 -4.80
N MET A 172 9.62 -18.12 -5.51
CA MET A 172 10.09 -19.48 -5.74
C MET A 172 11.00 -19.92 -4.59
N GLU A 173 10.78 -21.14 -4.11
CA GLU A 173 11.58 -21.75 -3.06
C GLU A 173 12.66 -22.65 -3.67
N LEU A 174 13.86 -22.63 -3.09
CA LEU A 174 14.95 -23.51 -3.53
C LEU A 174 14.66 -24.94 -3.09
N ASP A 175 14.30 -25.82 -4.04
CA ASP A 175 14.37 -27.25 -3.85
C ASP A 175 15.85 -27.68 -3.86
N LYS A 176 16.40 -27.89 -2.65
CA LYS A 176 17.81 -28.26 -2.47
C LYS A 176 18.13 -29.63 -3.09
N ALA A 177 17.18 -30.56 -3.10
CA ALA A 177 17.40 -31.91 -3.62
C ALA A 177 17.49 -31.90 -5.15
N ARG A 178 16.64 -31.10 -5.80
CA ARG A 178 16.61 -30.96 -7.26
C ARG A 178 17.51 -29.84 -7.79
N ARG A 179 18.08 -29.02 -6.89
CA ARG A 179 18.90 -27.84 -7.20
C ARG A 179 18.20 -26.87 -8.15
N MET A 180 16.91 -26.65 -7.94
CA MET A 180 16.09 -25.75 -8.74
C MET A 180 15.15 -24.92 -7.87
N TYR A 181 14.80 -23.72 -8.33
CA TYR A 181 13.76 -22.92 -7.70
C TYR A 181 12.39 -23.40 -8.18
N VAL A 182 11.46 -23.62 -7.26
CA VAL A 182 10.13 -24.18 -7.52
C VAL A 182 9.07 -23.29 -6.89
N VAL A 183 7.99 -23.07 -7.63
CA VAL A 183 6.74 -22.49 -7.13
C VAL A 183 5.60 -23.39 -7.60
N THR A 184 4.60 -23.59 -6.76
CA THR A 184 3.36 -24.30 -7.12
C THR A 184 2.21 -23.32 -6.97
N PHE A 185 1.37 -23.22 -8.00
CA PHE A 185 0.19 -22.37 -8.03
C PHE A 185 -0.90 -23.09 -8.81
N GLU A 186 -2.16 -22.73 -8.54
CA GLU A 186 -3.29 -23.29 -9.26
C GLU A 186 -3.63 -22.39 -10.45
N ILE A 187 -3.79 -23.00 -11.63
CA ILE A 187 -4.30 -22.29 -12.80
C ILE A 187 -5.82 -22.41 -12.78
N GLY A 188 -6.52 -21.29 -12.91
CA GLY A 188 -7.99 -21.25 -13.00
C GLY A 188 -8.54 -22.01 -14.22
N ARG A 189 -9.86 -22.03 -14.39
CA ARG A 189 -10.56 -22.81 -15.46
C ARG A 189 -10.07 -22.53 -16.89
N ALA A 190 -9.51 -21.35 -17.16
CA ALA A 190 -8.89 -20.98 -18.44
C ALA A 190 -7.88 -19.84 -18.21
N GLY A 191 -6.88 -19.72 -19.09
CA GLY A 191 -5.95 -18.59 -19.16
C GLY A 191 -6.04 -17.92 -20.53
N GLY A 192 -6.01 -16.59 -20.56
CA GLY A 192 -5.92 -15.78 -21.77
C GLY A 192 -4.99 -14.59 -21.50
N GLU A 193 -4.09 -14.34 -22.43
CA GLU A 193 -3.32 -13.09 -22.53
C GLU A 193 -3.95 -12.30 -23.69
N ASP A 194 -4.42 -11.08 -23.43
CA ASP A 194 -4.81 -10.12 -24.49
C ASP A 194 -3.58 -9.34 -24.99
#